data_AF-A0A373FNA4-F1
#
_entry.id   AF-A0A373FNA4-F1
#
_cell.length_a   1.000
_cell.length_b   1.000
_cell.length_c   1.000
_cell.angle_alpha   90.00
_cell.angle_beta   90.00
_cell.angle_gamma   90.00
#
_symmetry.space_group_name_H-M   'P 1'
#
loop_
_entity.id
_entity.type
_entity.pdbx_description
1 polymer ?
#
loop_
_entity_poly.entity_id
_entity_poly.type
_entity_poly.pdbx_seq_one_letter_code
_entity_poly.pdbx_strand_id
1 'polypeptide(L)'
;MQLASPEVAAPPPTTRSGLFHMPLFRPGTEVTQNGRREVVSHVILRRRELMIYLQGHDDPVKPHTLQLSPTLFTTERRPEPLTWFL
;
A
#
# COMPACT_ATOMS: atom_id res chain seq x y z
N MET A 1 -48.71 -26.79 -20.25
CA MET A 1 -47.93 -26.79 -18.99
C MET A 1 -46.52 -26.30 -19.33
N GLN A 2 -46.25 -25.00 -19.21
CA GLN A 2 -44.93 -24.42 -19.50
C GLN A 2 -44.26 -24.10 -18.16
N LEU A 3 -43.22 -24.87 -17.82
CA LEU A 3 -42.42 -24.69 -16.61
C LEU A 3 -41.58 -23.42 -16.77
N ALA A 4 -41.79 -22.45 -15.89
CA ALA A 4 -41.01 -21.23 -15.83
C ALA A 4 -39.53 -21.58 -15.56
N SER A 5 -38.65 -21.03 -16.40
CA SER A 5 -37.20 -21.13 -16.25
C SER A 5 -36.74 -20.48 -14.94
N PRO A 6 -35.71 -21.00 -14.27
CA PRO A 6 -35.17 -20.37 -13.07
C PRO A 6 -34.46 -19.08 -13.49
N GLU A 7 -34.97 -17.95 -13.01
CA GLU A 7 -34.29 -16.67 -13.09
C GLU A 7 -32.98 -16.78 -12.30
N VAL A 8 -31.86 -16.83 -13.03
CA VAL A 8 -30.52 -16.81 -12.44
C VAL A 8 -30.33 -15.42 -11.84
N ALA A 9 -30.56 -15.32 -10.53
CA ALA A 9 -30.31 -14.11 -9.77
C ALA A 9 -28.86 -13.65 -10.02
N ALA A 10 -28.70 -12.41 -10.49
CA ALA A 10 -27.39 -11.81 -10.70
C ALA A 10 -26.61 -11.80 -9.37
N PRO A 11 -25.30 -12.11 -9.39
CA PRO A 11 -24.49 -12.03 -8.18
C PRO A 11 -24.55 -10.60 -7.60
N PRO A 12 -24.58 -10.44 -6.26
CA PRO A 12 -24.63 -9.12 -5.66
C PRO A 12 -23.43 -8.28 -6.11
N PRO A 13 -23.59 -6.95 -6.25
CA PRO A 13 -22.48 -6.08 -6.59
C PRO A 13 -21.37 -6.28 -5.56
N THR A 14 -20.18 -6.65 -6.04
CA THR A 14 -19.02 -6.83 -5.18
C THR A 14 -18.66 -5.48 -4.56
N THR A 15 -19.07 -5.24 -3.32
CA THR A 15 -18.68 -4.03 -2.60
C THR A 15 -17.15 -4.02 -2.51
N ARG A 16 -16.51 -3.09 -3.22
CA ARG A 16 -15.05 -2.93 -3.15
C ARG A 16 -14.69 -2.60 -1.71
N SER A 17 -13.95 -3.49 -1.05
CA SER A 17 -13.36 -3.22 0.27
C SER A 17 -12.61 -1.88 0.22
N GLY A 18 -12.90 -0.97 1.14
CA GLY A 18 -12.14 0.27 1.30
C GLY A 18 -10.76 0.03 1.93
N LEU A 19 -10.45 -1.20 2.34
CA LEU A 19 -9.21 -1.60 3.00
C LEU A 19 -8.24 -2.29 2.03
N PHE A 20 -6.96 -1.94 2.12
CA PHE A 20 -5.89 -2.41 1.24
C PHE A 20 -4.62 -2.72 2.05
N HIS A 21 -3.98 -3.86 1.79
CA HIS A 21 -2.65 -4.16 2.32
C HIS A 21 -1.61 -3.77 1.29
N MET A 22 -0.72 -2.83 1.62
CA MET A 22 0.33 -2.36 0.71
C MET A 22 1.64 -2.11 1.44
N PRO A 23 2.79 -2.35 0.80
CA PRO A 23 4.07 -1.94 1.34
C PRO A 23 4.14 -0.41 1.44
N LEU A 24 4.68 0.08 2.54
CA LEU A 24 4.85 1.49 2.81
C LEU A 24 6.30 1.80 3.15
N PHE A 25 6.96 2.52 2.26
CA PHE A 25 8.33 2.98 2.47
C PHE A 25 8.33 4.41 2.98
N ARG A 26 8.94 4.62 4.15
CA ARG A 26 9.17 5.94 4.76
C ARG A 26 10.56 5.98 5.40
N PRO A 27 11.20 7.15 5.53
CA PRO A 27 12.41 7.29 6.34
C PRO A 27 12.28 6.60 7.71
N GLY A 28 13.31 5.85 8.11
CA GLY A 28 13.33 5.07 9.35
C GLY A 28 12.61 3.72 9.30
N THR A 29 11.95 3.37 8.20
CA THR A 29 11.32 2.05 8.05
C THR A 29 12.39 0.97 7.91
N GLU A 30 12.26 -0.11 8.67
CA GLU A 30 13.13 -1.27 8.54
C GLU A 30 12.64 -2.20 7.44
N VAL A 31 13.58 -2.67 6.62
CA VAL A 31 13.33 -3.55 5.49
C VAL A 31 14.37 -4.66 5.49
N THR A 32 14.10 -5.74 4.76
CA THR A 32 15.08 -6.80 4.53
C THR A 32 15.51 -6.80 3.07
N GLN A 33 16.82 -6.76 2.83
CA GLN A 33 17.43 -6.90 1.51
C GLN A 33 18.40 -8.07 1.54
N ASN A 34 18.19 -9.08 0.68
CA ASN A 34 19.07 -10.27 0.61
C ASN A 34 19.35 -10.93 1.98
N GLY A 35 18.33 -10.97 2.86
CA GLY A 35 18.45 -11.53 4.22
C GLY A 35 19.13 -10.63 5.25
N ARG A 36 19.52 -9.41 4.90
CA ARG A 36 20.07 -8.40 5.82
C ARG A 36 19.01 -7.38 6.19
N ARG A 37 19.01 -6.97 7.46
CA ARG A 37 18.18 -5.87 7.97
C ARG A 37 18.81 -4.55 7.56
N GLU A 38 18.03 -3.73 6.88
CA GLU A 38 18.43 -2.42 6.38
C GLU A 38 17.41 -1.38 6.83
N VAL A 39 17.79 -0.09 6.80
CA VAL A 39 16.91 1.02 7.20
C VAL A 39 16.76 1.99 6.04
N VAL A 40 15.51 2.36 5.72
CA VAL A 40 15.22 3.37 4.71
C VAL A 40 15.71 4.74 5.20
N SER A 41 16.61 5.36 4.43
CA SER A 41 17.04 6.74 4.61
C SER A 41 15.99 7.70 4.05
N HIS A 42 15.70 7.59 2.76
CA HIS A 42 14.73 8.43 2.08
C HIS A 42 14.17 7.74 0.83
N VAL A 43 13.08 8.28 0.30
CA VAL A 43 12.37 7.75 -0.86
C VAL A 43 12.22 8.86 -1.88
N ILE A 44 12.56 8.57 -3.14
CA ILE A 44 12.44 9.50 -4.26
C ILE A 44 11.50 8.91 -5.31
N LEU A 45 10.63 9.75 -5.86
CA LEU A 45 9.85 9.42 -7.06
C LEU A 45 10.43 10.20 -8.24
N ARG A 46 11.00 9.49 -9.23
CA ARG A 46 11.60 10.10 -10.42
C ARG A 46 11.19 9.33 -11.67
N ARG A 47 10.72 10.03 -12.70
CA ARG A 47 10.31 9.42 -13.99
C ARG A 47 9.32 8.25 -13.83
N ARG A 48 8.37 8.38 -12.90
CA ARG A 48 7.39 7.34 -12.53
C ARG A 48 7.99 6.09 -11.88
N GLU A 49 9.25 6.13 -11.47
CA GLU A 49 9.90 5.07 -10.69
C GLU A 49 10.12 5.49 -9.24
N LEU A 50 9.83 4.56 -8.33
CA LEU A 50 10.07 4.74 -6.90
C LEU A 50 11.45 4.19 -6.58
N MET A 51 12.29 5.03 -6.01
CA MET A 51 13.69 4.78 -5.71
C MET A 51 13.88 4.87 -4.20
N ILE A 52 14.42 3.84 -3.58
CA ILE A 52 14.56 3.76 -2.12
C ILE A 52 16.05 3.82 -1.80
N TYR A 53 16.41 4.75 -0.94
CA TYR A 53 17.77 4.85 -0.43
C TYR A 53 17.84 4.23 0.95
N LEU A 54 18.82 3.37 1.15
CA LEU A 54 19.10 2.73 2.43
C LEU A 54 20.20 3.50 3.15
N GLN A 55 20.21 3.45 4.48
CA GLN A 55 21.25 4.12 5.27
C GLN A 55 22.63 3.51 4.98
N GLY A 56 23.59 4.36 4.59
CA GLY A 56 24.96 3.92 4.29
C GLY A 56 25.14 3.32 2.88
N HIS A 57 24.13 3.37 2.03
CA HIS A 57 24.22 2.96 0.62
C HIS A 57 24.12 4.17 -0.30
N ASP A 58 25.04 4.27 -1.26
CA ASP A 58 25.05 5.38 -2.23
C ASP A 58 24.00 5.18 -3.33
N ASP A 59 23.80 3.93 -3.75
CA ASP A 59 22.91 3.60 -4.85
C ASP A 59 21.46 3.32 -4.37
N PRO A 60 20.46 3.77 -5.14
CA PRO A 60 19.06 3.48 -4.87
C PRO A 60 18.72 2.03 -5.21
N VAL A 61 17.84 1.44 -4.40
CA VAL A 61 17.31 0.09 -4.62
C VAL A 61 15.86 0.15 -5.11
N LYS A 62 15.47 -0.86 -5.89
CA LYS A 62 14.10 -0.96 -6.41
C LYS A 62 13.16 -1.52 -5.31
N PRO A 63 11.89 -1.11 -5.25
CA PRO A 63 10.99 -1.50 -4.16
C PRO A 63 10.74 -3.01 -4.10
N HIS A 64 10.66 -3.67 -5.25
CA HIS A 64 10.41 -5.11 -5.34
C HIS A 64 11.59 -5.97 -4.89
N THR A 65 12.78 -5.41 -4.69
CA THR A 65 13.93 -6.14 -4.14
C THR A 65 13.99 -6.10 -2.61
N LEU A 66 13.06 -5.37 -1.97
CA LEU A 66 12.98 -5.23 -0.53
C LEU A 66 11.78 -5.99 0.02
N GLN A 67 11.97 -6.61 1.18
CA GLN A 67 10.92 -7.27 1.93
C GLN A 67 10.52 -6.41 3.14
N LEU A 68 9.23 -6.21 3.33
CA LEU A 68 8.65 -5.56 4.50
C LEU A 68 7.25 -6.11 4.79
N SER A 69 6.81 -5.94 6.03
CA SER A 69 5.43 -6.22 6.39
C SER A 69 4.48 -5.22 5.72
N PRO A 70 3.39 -5.67 5.07
CA PRO A 70 2.44 -4.77 4.45
C PRO A 70 1.68 -3.95 5.50
N THR A 71 1.46 -2.67 5.19
CA THR A 71 0.65 -1.77 6.01
C THR A 71 -0.80 -1.78 5.53
N LEU A 72 -1.74 -1.71 6.48
CA LEU A 72 -3.16 -1.56 6.20
C LEU A 72 -3.49 -0.09 5.88
N PHE A 73 -4.07 0.14 4.71
CA PHE A 73 -4.57 1.42 4.22
C PHE A 73 -6.09 1.38 4.11
N THR A 74 -6.72 2.55 4.26
CA THR A 74 -8.13 2.75 3.94
C THR A 74 -8.29 3.87 2.93
N THR A 75 -9.26 3.74 2.02
CA THR A 75 -9.70 4.84 1.15
C THR A 75 -10.72 5.75 1.83
N GLU A 76 -11.17 5.40 3.03
CA GLU A 76 -12.06 6.27 3.80
C GLU A 76 -11.32 7.54 4.23
N ARG A 77 -11.94 8.69 3.97
CA ARG A 77 -11.43 9.98 4.42
C ARG A 77 -11.40 9.99 5.94
N ARG A 78 -10.21 10.16 6.52
CA ARG A 78 -10.12 10.45 7.96
C ARG A 78 -10.74 11.83 8.22
N PRO A 79 -11.63 11.96 9.22
CA PRO A 79 -12.08 13.28 9.66
C PRO A 79 -10.84 14.07 10.10
N GLU A 80 -10.62 15.25 9.52
CA GLU A 80 -9.66 16.19 10.10
C GLU A 80 -10.28 16.73 11.38
N PRO A 81 -9.59 16.63 12.54
CA PRO A 81 -10.03 17.39 13.70
C PRO A 81 -10.01 18.87 13.32
N LEU A 82 -11.16 19.53 13.44
CA LEU A 82 -11.28 20.98 13.34
C LEU A 82 -10.52 21.61 14.52
N THR A 83 -9.19 21.71 14.43
CA THR A 83 -8.41 22.60 15.29
C THR A 83 -8.56 24.01 14.76
N TRP A 84 -9.70 24.62 15.04
CA TRP A 84 -9.74 26.07 15.17
C TRP A 84 -8.96 26.40 16.45
N PHE A 85 -7.85 27.12 16.34
CA PHE A 85 -7.19 27.67 17.51
C PHE A 85 -7.92 28.98 17.85
N LEU A 86 -8.53 29.05 19.05
CA LEU A 86 -8.84 30.30 19.77
C LEU A 86 -7.58 30.75 20.53
#